data_AF-A0A2V9QZX7-F1
#
_entry.id   AF-A0A2V9QZX7-F1
#
_cell.length_a   1.000
_cell.length_b   1.000
_cell.length_c   1.000
_cell.angle_alpha   90.00
_cell.angle_beta   90.00
_cell.angle_gamma   90.00
#
_symmetry.space_group_name_H-M   'P 1'
#
loop_
_entity.id
_entity.type
_entity.pdbx_description
1 polymer ?
#
loop_
_entity_poly.entity_id
_entity_poly.type
_entity_poly.pdbx_seq_one_letter_code
_entity_poly.pdbx_strand_id
1 'polypeptide(L)'
;MARISLDNPAYYINRESSWLEFNRRVLEEASAPENPLLERLKFLAITASNLDEFFEVRVAGLVQQIEDGYTEAGPDGLTLLEERDLLARNTHEFVRDQYSCWNESLRSQLHENGVRVLGLHELDDRGRAFVEEYSERELD
;
A
#
# COMPACT_ATOMS: atom_id res chain seq x y z
N MET A 1 -26.70 -30.59 -21.16
CA MET A 1 -25.75 -29.48 -20.93
C MET A 1 -24.39 -30.09 -20.62
N ALA A 2 -23.36 -29.81 -21.41
CA ALA A 2 -22.01 -30.27 -21.09
C ALA A 2 -21.54 -29.59 -19.80
N ARG A 3 -21.02 -30.36 -18.84
CA ARG A 3 -20.40 -29.80 -17.63
C ARG A 3 -19.17 -28.99 -18.07
N ILE A 4 -19.10 -27.73 -17.64
CA ILE A 4 -17.91 -26.91 -17.82
C ILE A 4 -16.80 -27.52 -16.96
N SER A 5 -15.65 -27.84 -17.55
CA SER A 5 -14.45 -28.22 -16.80
C SER A 5 -13.89 -26.97 -16.11
N LEU A 6 -13.57 -27.10 -14.84
CA LEU A 6 -13.03 -26.02 -14.00
C LEU A 6 -11.49 -26.08 -13.93
N ASP A 7 -10.86 -26.88 -14.78
CA ASP A 7 -9.42 -27.14 -14.71
C ASP A 7 -8.59 -26.17 -15.56
N ASN A 8 -9.23 -25.19 -16.19
CA ASN A 8 -8.55 -24.22 -17.05
C ASN A 8 -8.07 -23.02 -16.22
N PRO A 9 -6.75 -22.79 -16.10
CA PRO A 9 -6.21 -21.67 -15.33
C PRO A 9 -6.69 -20.29 -15.79
N ALA A 10 -7.03 -20.16 -17.08
CA ALA A 10 -7.55 -18.91 -17.64
C ALA A 10 -8.92 -18.47 -17.08
N TYR A 11 -9.59 -19.31 -16.31
CA TYR A 11 -10.83 -18.96 -15.61
C TYR A 11 -10.61 -18.31 -14.25
N TYR A 12 -9.36 -18.25 -13.78
CA TYR A 12 -9.03 -17.77 -12.44
C TYR A 12 -8.16 -16.52 -12.51
N ILE A 13 -8.31 -15.69 -11.50
CA ILE A 13 -7.44 -14.53 -11.25
C ILE A 13 -6.64 -14.88 -9.98
N ASN A 14 -5.36 -14.51 -10.00
CA ASN A 14 -4.51 -14.66 -8.83
C ASN A 14 -5.13 -13.95 -7.61
N ARG A 15 -5.28 -14.68 -6.50
CA ARG A 15 -5.97 -14.18 -5.30
C ARG A 15 -5.27 -12.96 -4.70
N GLU A 16 -3.95 -13.00 -4.65
CA GLU A 16 -3.16 -11.97 -3.98
C GLU A 16 -3.04 -10.72 -4.85
N SER A 17 -2.96 -10.88 -6.17
CA SER A 17 -3.09 -9.77 -7.12
C SER A 17 -4.47 -9.14 -7.06
N SER A 18 -5.54 -9.94 -6.97
CA SER A 18 -6.90 -9.41 -6.79
C SER A 18 -7.05 -8.63 -5.48
N TRP A 19 -6.31 -9.00 -4.43
CA TRP A 19 -6.30 -8.27 -3.17
C TRP A 19 -5.59 -6.90 -3.33
N LEU A 20 -4.46 -6.85 -4.02
CA LEU A 20 -3.79 -5.58 -4.34
C LEU A 20 -4.68 -4.66 -5.17
N GLU A 21 -5.41 -5.19 -6.16
CA GLU A 21 -6.37 -4.41 -6.95
C GLU A 21 -7.53 -3.86 -6.09
N PHE A 22 -7.99 -4.61 -5.08
CA PHE A 22 -8.93 -4.07 -4.10
C PHE A 22 -8.32 -2.86 -3.36
N ASN A 23 -7.08 -2.97 -2.88
CA ASN A 23 -6.44 -1.85 -2.18
C ASN A 23 -6.16 -0.66 -3.12
N ARG A 24 -5.96 -0.93 -4.42
CA ARG A 24 -5.91 0.08 -5.50
C ARG A 24 -7.19 0.88 -5.59
N ARG A 25 -8.37 0.25 -5.47
CA ARG A 25 -9.66 0.95 -5.38
C ARG A 25 -9.77 1.84 -4.14
N VAL A 26 -9.18 1.42 -3.01
CA VAL A 26 -9.13 2.29 -1.81
C VAL A 26 -8.22 3.50 -2.04
N LEU A 27 -7.13 3.35 -2.81
CA LEU A 27 -6.27 4.46 -3.20
C LEU A 27 -6.95 5.43 -4.19
N GLU A 28 -7.86 4.95 -5.03
CA GLU A 28 -8.69 5.81 -5.89
C GLU A 28 -9.51 6.80 -5.05
N GLU A 29 -10.05 6.38 -3.90
CA GLU A 29 -10.78 7.27 -2.96
C GLU A 29 -9.89 8.37 -2.36
N ALA A 30 -8.59 8.12 -2.17
CA ALA A 30 -7.62 9.14 -1.76
C ALA A 30 -7.35 10.17 -2.88
N SER A 31 -7.54 9.77 -4.13
CA SER A 31 -7.29 10.60 -5.31
C SER A 31 -8.55 11.33 -5.80
N ALA A 32 -9.73 10.91 -5.36
CA ALA A 32 -11.03 11.46 -5.74
C ALA A 32 -11.24 12.90 -5.21
N PRO A 33 -11.26 13.95 -6.07
CA PRO A 33 -11.41 15.34 -5.62
C PRO A 33 -12.78 15.67 -5.02
N GLU A 34 -13.80 14.84 -5.25
CA GLU A 34 -15.12 14.93 -4.63
C GLU A 34 -15.09 14.60 -3.13
N ASN A 35 -14.08 13.85 -2.67
CA ASN A 35 -13.91 13.54 -1.27
C ASN A 35 -13.24 14.72 -0.53
N PRO A 36 -13.67 15.08 0.69
CA PRO A 36 -13.01 16.10 1.48
C PRO A 36 -11.52 15.78 1.71
N LEU A 37 -10.67 16.81 1.72
CA LEU A 37 -9.20 16.65 1.76
C LEU A 37 -8.70 15.74 2.90
N LEU A 38 -9.25 15.87 4.09
CA LEU A 38 -8.86 15.02 5.22
C LEU A 38 -9.40 13.59 5.13
N GLU A 39 -10.54 13.36 4.46
CA GLU A 39 -11.02 12.01 4.19
C GLU A 39 -10.12 11.31 3.16
N ARG A 40 -9.66 12.05 2.14
CA ARG A 40 -8.66 11.56 1.18
C ARG A 40 -7.35 11.18 1.87
N LEU A 41 -6.87 11.99 2.81
CA LEU A 41 -5.70 11.67 3.62
C LEU A 41 -5.91 10.39 4.45
N LYS A 42 -7.09 10.20 5.04
CA LYS A 42 -7.43 8.95 5.74
C LYS A 42 -7.45 7.76 4.81
N PHE A 43 -8.00 7.87 3.60
CA PHE A 43 -7.95 6.79 2.62
C PHE A 43 -6.52 6.41 2.26
N LEU A 44 -5.63 7.39 2.04
CA LEU A 44 -4.22 7.09 1.84
C LEU A 44 -3.62 6.33 3.05
N ALA A 45 -3.92 6.75 4.28
CA ALA A 45 -3.46 6.03 5.47
C ALA A 45 -4.03 4.59 5.56
N ILE A 46 -5.31 4.39 5.25
CA ILE A 46 -5.96 3.07 5.20
C ILE A 46 -5.24 2.17 4.19
N THR A 47 -4.87 2.69 3.01
CA THR A 47 -4.16 1.88 2.02
C THR A 47 -2.81 1.37 2.53
N ALA A 48 -2.10 2.17 3.34
CA ALA A 48 -0.84 1.78 3.96
C ALA A 48 -1.06 0.70 5.04
N SER A 49 -2.01 0.91 5.96
CA SER A 49 -2.35 -0.11 6.97
C SER A 49 -2.80 -1.44 6.36
N ASN A 50 -3.60 -1.39 5.30
CA ASN A 50 -4.00 -2.59 4.57
C ASN A 50 -2.78 -3.30 3.99
N LEU A 51 -1.82 -2.54 3.42
CA LEU A 51 -0.63 -3.11 2.82
C LEU A 51 0.26 -3.78 3.88
N ASP A 52 0.39 -3.18 5.07
CA ASP A 52 1.11 -3.80 6.20
C ASP A 52 0.49 -5.17 6.56
N GLU A 53 -0.83 -5.24 6.75
CA GLU A 53 -1.53 -6.51 7.03
C GLU A 53 -1.34 -7.53 5.91
N PHE A 54 -1.37 -7.09 4.65
CA PHE A 54 -1.12 -7.97 3.51
C PHE A 54 0.27 -8.60 3.54
N PHE A 55 1.30 -7.83 3.92
CA PHE A 55 2.66 -8.36 4.06
C PHE A 55 2.78 -9.31 5.25
N GLU A 56 2.25 -8.91 6.41
CA GLU A 56 2.34 -9.67 7.65
C GLU A 56 1.65 -11.03 7.55
N VAL A 57 0.51 -11.11 6.85
CA VAL A 57 -0.29 -12.33 6.77
C VAL A 57 -0.05 -13.08 5.46
N ARG A 58 -0.19 -12.40 4.32
CA ARG A 58 -0.29 -13.08 3.01
C ARG A 58 1.05 -13.32 2.37
N VAL A 59 1.89 -12.27 2.28
CA VAL A 59 3.23 -12.41 1.71
C VAL A 59 4.08 -13.31 2.61
N ALA A 60 3.98 -13.19 3.93
CA ALA A 60 4.64 -14.10 4.87
C ALA A 60 4.26 -15.56 4.63
N GLY A 61 2.97 -15.86 4.41
CA GLY A 61 2.50 -17.20 4.09
C GLY A 61 3.08 -17.75 2.77
N LEU A 62 3.11 -16.92 1.72
CA LEU A 62 3.72 -17.29 0.44
C LEU A 62 5.23 -17.57 0.59
N VAL A 63 5.95 -16.72 1.31
CA VAL A 63 7.39 -16.90 1.57
C VAL A 63 7.64 -18.20 2.34
N GLN A 64 6.86 -18.49 3.38
CA GLN A 64 6.98 -19.74 4.13
C GLN A 64 6.76 -20.96 3.24
N GLN A 65 5.76 -20.95 2.35
CA GLN A 65 5.53 -22.04 1.40
C GLN A 65 6.72 -22.26 0.45
N ILE A 66 7.35 -21.17 -0.01
CA ILE A 66 8.54 -21.25 -0.85
C ILE A 66 9.71 -21.86 -0.06
N GLU A 67 9.91 -21.44 1.19
CA GLU A 67 10.99 -21.93 2.06
C GLU A 67 10.83 -23.41 2.42
N ASP A 68 9.59 -23.86 2.63
CA ASP A 68 9.25 -25.26 2.89
C ASP A 68 9.37 -26.15 1.63
N GLY A 69 9.61 -25.55 0.46
CA GLY A 69 9.86 -26.26 -0.80
C GLY A 69 8.60 -26.72 -1.53
N TYR A 70 7.45 -26.09 -1.28
CA TYR A 70 6.24 -26.36 -2.07
C TYR A 70 6.44 -25.95 -3.53
N THR A 71 5.95 -26.78 -4.45
CA THR A 71 6.11 -26.55 -5.91
C THR A 71 4.79 -26.54 -6.68
N GLU A 72 3.67 -26.72 -5.98
CA GLU A 72 2.35 -26.78 -6.59
C GLU A 72 1.94 -25.38 -7.07
N ALA A 73 1.45 -25.30 -8.31
CA ALA A 73 0.91 -24.06 -8.86
C ALA A 73 -0.50 -23.81 -8.34
N GLY A 74 -0.87 -22.53 -8.23
CA GLY A 74 -2.23 -22.12 -7.89
C GLY A 74 -3.25 -22.46 -8.98
N PRO A 75 -4.56 -22.27 -8.72
CA PRO A 75 -5.62 -22.46 -9.72
C PRO A 75 -5.48 -21.58 -10.96
N ASP A 76 -4.79 -20.45 -10.85
CA ASP A 76 -4.41 -19.52 -11.91
C ASP A 76 -3.19 -19.98 -12.72
N GLY A 77 -2.56 -21.09 -12.33
CA GLY A 77 -1.46 -21.73 -13.04
C GLY A 77 -0.09 -21.13 -12.74
N LEU A 78 0.01 -20.15 -11.83
CA LEU A 78 1.29 -19.57 -11.43
C LEU A 78 2.00 -20.46 -10.41
N THR A 79 3.30 -20.65 -10.58
CA THR A 79 4.17 -21.18 -9.53
C THR A 79 4.34 -20.15 -8.41
N LEU A 80 4.71 -20.60 -7.21
CA LEU A 80 4.94 -19.70 -6.07
C LEU A 80 5.99 -18.61 -6.35
N LEU A 81 7.03 -18.94 -7.13
CA LEU A 81 8.06 -17.97 -7.52
C LEU A 81 7.54 -16.93 -8.52
N GLU A 82 6.71 -17.35 -9.48
CA GLU A 82 6.07 -16.43 -10.43
C GLU A 82 5.05 -15.53 -9.72
N GLU A 83 4.28 -16.07 -8.78
CA GLU A 83 3.35 -15.30 -7.95
C GLU A 83 4.10 -14.26 -7.10
N ARG A 84 5.20 -14.65 -6.44
CA ARG A 84 6.06 -13.72 -5.70
C ARG A 84 6.56 -12.59 -6.59
N ASP A 85 7.06 -12.91 -7.78
CA ASP A 85 7.60 -11.90 -8.71
C ASP A 85 6.51 -10.98 -9.24
N LEU A 86 5.31 -11.50 -9.47
CA LEU A 86 4.13 -10.71 -9.83
C LEU A 86 3.74 -9.75 -8.70
N LEU A 87 3.64 -10.24 -7.47
CA LEU A 87 3.30 -9.43 -6.29
C LEU A 87 4.34 -8.35 -6.02
N ALA A 88 5.64 -8.67 -6.17
CA ALA A 88 6.71 -7.69 -5.99
C ALA A 88 6.56 -6.51 -6.97
N ARG A 89 6.31 -6.79 -8.26
CA ARG A 89 6.10 -5.75 -9.27
C ARG A 89 4.86 -4.90 -8.95
N ASN A 90 3.72 -5.54 -8.74
CA ASN A 90 2.45 -4.85 -8.49
C ASN A 90 2.51 -4.01 -7.21
N THR A 91 3.18 -4.51 -6.16
CA THR A 91 3.37 -3.77 -4.91
C THR A 91 4.26 -2.54 -5.11
N HIS A 92 5.38 -2.67 -5.84
CA HIS A 92 6.24 -1.52 -6.11
C HIS A 92 5.52 -0.43 -6.91
N GLU A 93 4.67 -0.81 -7.85
CA GLU A 93 3.81 0.13 -8.57
C GLU A 93 2.79 0.78 -7.63
N PHE A 94 2.11 -0.01 -6.79
CA PHE A 94 1.15 0.49 -5.82
C PHE A 94 1.76 1.49 -4.83
N VAL A 95 2.91 1.18 -4.26
CA VAL A 95 3.63 2.07 -3.32
C VAL A 95 4.06 3.35 -4.02
N ARG A 96 4.52 3.26 -5.28
CA ARG A 96 4.83 4.47 -6.08
C ARG A 96 3.61 5.36 -6.21
N ASP A 97 2.44 4.78 -6.50
CA ASP A 97 1.20 5.54 -6.66
C ASP A 97 0.75 6.18 -5.33
N GLN A 98 0.95 5.50 -4.18
CA GLN A 98 0.73 6.09 -2.85
C GLN A 98 1.61 7.33 -2.64
N TYR A 99 2.90 7.23 -2.96
CA TYR A 99 3.84 8.36 -2.83
C TYR A 99 3.52 9.51 -3.79
N SER A 100 3.10 9.23 -5.03
CA SER A 100 2.65 10.28 -5.95
C SER A 100 1.38 10.96 -5.43
N CYS A 101 0.39 10.20 -4.93
CA CYS A 101 -0.82 10.76 -4.31
C CYS A 101 -0.47 11.72 -3.15
N TRP A 102 0.45 11.30 -2.26
CA TRP A 102 0.93 12.14 -1.16
C TRP A 102 1.69 13.38 -1.64
N ASN A 103 2.78 13.18 -2.39
CA ASN A 103 3.75 14.23 -2.67
C ASN A 103 3.27 15.22 -3.73
N GLU A 104 2.53 14.75 -4.74
CA GLU A 104 2.13 15.56 -5.89
C GLU A 104 0.74 16.17 -5.73
N SER A 105 -0.09 15.65 -4.80
CA SER A 105 -1.47 16.10 -4.61
C SER A 105 -1.77 16.54 -3.17
N LEU A 106 -1.81 15.59 -2.23
CA LEU A 106 -2.34 15.85 -0.89
C LEU A 106 -1.48 16.83 -0.08
N ARG A 107 -0.15 16.69 -0.13
CA ARG A 107 0.77 17.56 0.60
C ARG A 107 0.65 19.02 0.17
N SER A 108 0.51 19.28 -1.14
CA SER A 108 0.32 20.64 -1.67
C SER A 108 -1.02 21.22 -1.23
N GLN A 109 -2.10 20.45 -1.35
CA GLN A 109 -3.45 20.91 -0.97
C GLN A 109 -3.57 21.19 0.54
N LEU A 110 -2.92 20.37 1.38
CA LEU A 110 -2.84 20.64 2.81
C LEU A 110 -2.16 21.97 3.09
N HIS A 111 -1.02 22.22 2.42
CA HIS A 111 -0.26 23.46 2.58
C HIS A 111 -1.07 24.70 2.19
N GLU A 112 -1.79 24.64 1.06
CA GLU A 112 -2.70 25.70 0.60
C GLU A 112 -3.82 26.00 1.61
N ASN A 113 -4.23 24.99 2.37
CA ASN A 113 -5.22 25.11 3.46
C ASN A 113 -4.58 25.39 4.84
N GLY A 114 -3.30 25.77 4.88
CA GLY A 114 -2.60 26.16 6.10
C GLY A 114 -2.06 25.01 6.95
N VAL A 115 -2.19 23.76 6.50
CA VAL A 115 -1.66 22.57 7.17
C VAL A 115 -0.34 22.17 6.52
N ARG A 116 0.77 22.30 7.25
CA ARG A 116 2.11 22.01 6.73
C ARG A 116 2.73 20.81 7.43
N VAL A 117 3.08 19.80 6.65
CA VAL A 117 3.92 18.68 7.10
C VAL A 117 5.35 18.98 6.68
N LEU A 118 6.17 19.38 7.66
CA LEU A 118 7.55 19.82 7.48
C LEU A 118 8.53 18.75 7.93
N GLY A 119 9.59 18.53 7.17
CA GLY A 119 10.78 17.82 7.63
C GLY A 119 11.64 18.70 8.54
N LEU A 120 12.55 18.09 9.31
CA LEU A 120 13.43 18.81 10.24
C LEU A 120 14.24 19.94 9.59
N HIS A 121 14.65 19.76 8.34
CA HIS A 121 15.41 20.76 7.58
C HIS A 121 14.54 21.95 7.11
N GLU A 122 13.22 21.83 7.16
CA GLU A 122 12.27 22.88 6.77
C GLU A 122 11.80 23.72 7.98
N LEU A 123 12.20 23.34 9.20
CA LEU A 123 11.85 24.07 10.42
C LEU A 123 12.63 25.40 10.50
N ASP A 124 12.00 26.42 11.06
CA ASP A 124 12.68 27.65 11.47
C ASP A 124 13.35 27.47 12.85
N ASP A 125 14.05 28.51 13.33
CA ASP A 125 14.73 28.46 14.63
C ASP A 125 13.78 28.15 15.79
N ARG A 126 12.53 28.63 15.71
CA ARG A 126 11.52 28.42 16.74
C ARG A 126 11.02 26.97 16.73
N GLY A 127 10.73 26.44 15.55
CA GLY A 127 10.32 25.05 15.37
C GLY A 127 11.40 24.07 15.81
N ARG A 128 12.67 24.35 15.48
CA ARG A 128 13.80 23.54 15.95
C ARG A 128 13.91 23.53 17.48
N ALA A 129 13.93 24.72 18.10
CA ALA A 129 14.00 24.83 19.55
C ALA A 129 12.83 24.12 20.25
N PHE A 130 11.62 24.21 19.69
CA PHE A 130 10.47 23.49 20.21
C PHE A 130 10.64 21.97 20.13
N VAL A 131 11.12 21.44 18.99
CA VAL A 131 11.33 20.00 18.82
C VAL A 131 12.42 19.48 19.75
N GLU A 132 13.50 20.23 19.95
CA GLU A 132 14.57 19.91 20.92
C GLU A 132 14.00 19.83 22.34
N GLU A 133 13.33 20.90 22.81
CA GLU A 133 12.73 20.94 24.15
C GLU A 133 11.70 19.82 24.36
N TYR A 134 10.84 19.58 23.36
CA TYR A 134 9.83 18.52 23.45
C TYR A 134 10.48 17.14 23.56
N SER A 135 11.56 16.90 22.81
CA SER A 135 12.28 15.62 22.82
C SER A 135 12.91 15.35 24.19
N GLU A 136 13.61 16.35 24.75
CA GLU A 136 14.23 16.23 26.09
C GLU A 136 13.21 16.00 27.21
N ARG A 137 11.98 16.50 27.05
CA ARG A 137 10.95 16.44 28.09
C ARG A 137 10.09 15.17 28.05
N GLU A 138 9.77 14.69 26.85
CA GLU A 138 8.73 13.67 26.66
C GLU A 138 9.26 12.34 26.07
N LEU A 139 10.46 12.33 25.48
CA LEU A 139 11.02 11.14 24.82
C LEU A 139 12.24 10.56 25.56
N ASP A 140 13.03 11.38 26.24
CA ASP A 140 14.13 10.98 27.13
C ASP A 140 13.66 10.73 28.58
#